data_AF-W4F621-F1
#
_entry.id   AF-W4F621-F1
#
_cell.length_a   1.000
_cell.length_b   1.000
_cell.length_c   1.000
_cell.angle_alpha   90.00
_cell.angle_beta   90.00
_cell.angle_gamma   90.00
#
_symmetry.space_group_name_H-M   'P 1'
#
loop_
_entity.id
_entity.type
_entity.pdbx_description
1 polymer ?
#
loop_
_entity_poly.entity_id
_entity_poly.type
_entity_poly.pdbx_seq_one_letter_code
_entity_poly.pdbx_strand_id
1 'polypeptide(L)'
;MKWKRSERLVDMTHYLLEHPQQLIPLTFFAELYQSAKSSISEDLSIVKDTFEERGIGLLVTVPGAAGGVKYIPKMPEEAVKEVMQELLKELSHSDRLLPGGYLFMTDLLGNPELMNRVGKVFASAFCDKEIDVIMTVATKGISIAHAIARHLNVPVVVVRRDNKVTEGSTVSINYVSGSSRRIQTMVLSKRSMQSGQRVLITDDFMKVGGTMNGMKNLLEEFDCTLAGIAVLVEAEHLDERLVDDYYSLVKLKEVNEKDRTIALSEGNYF
;
A
#
# COMPACT_ATOMS: atom_id res chain seq x y z
N MET A 1 11.77 37.21 -9.13
CA MET A 1 10.79 37.79 -8.20
C MET A 1 10.96 37.09 -6.87
N LYS A 2 11.11 37.81 -5.76
CA LYS A 2 11.37 37.18 -4.44
C LYS A 2 10.06 36.60 -3.92
N TRP A 3 10.05 35.31 -3.61
CA TRP A 3 8.88 34.62 -3.08
C TRP A 3 8.53 35.13 -1.69
N LYS A 4 7.26 35.46 -1.46
CA LYS A 4 6.72 35.75 -0.13
C LYS A 4 6.66 34.47 0.70
N ARG A 5 6.70 34.59 2.03
CA ARG A 5 6.60 33.44 2.94
C ARG A 5 5.35 32.60 2.70
N SER A 6 4.20 33.26 2.49
CA SER A 6 2.94 32.59 2.19
C SER A 6 3.00 31.76 0.90
N GLU A 7 3.66 32.26 -0.14
CA GLU A 7 3.81 31.56 -1.42
C GLU A 7 4.73 30.35 -1.27
N ARG A 8 5.85 30.52 -0.54
CA ARG A 8 6.77 29.40 -0.24
C ARG A 8 6.07 28.31 0.55
N LEU A 9 5.31 28.64 1.59
CA LEU A 9 4.62 27.64 2.42
C LEU A 9 3.63 26.80 1.60
N VAL A 10 2.87 27.43 0.70
CA VAL A 10 1.94 26.72 -0.19
C VAL A 10 2.69 25.77 -1.12
N ASP A 11 3.74 26.27 -1.79
CA ASP A 11 4.52 25.48 -2.73
C ASP A 11 5.30 24.35 -2.05
N MET A 12 5.95 24.61 -0.91
CA MET A 12 6.65 23.60 -0.11
C MET A 12 5.70 22.50 0.36
N THR A 13 4.51 22.88 0.84
CA THR A 13 3.49 21.92 1.27
C THR A 13 3.11 21.01 0.10
N HIS A 14 2.81 21.58 -1.06
CA HIS A 14 2.48 20.81 -2.25
C HIS A 14 3.65 19.91 -2.70
N TYR A 15 4.86 20.45 -2.75
CA TYR A 15 6.05 19.72 -3.16
C TYR A 15 6.32 18.52 -2.26
N LEU A 16 6.23 18.69 -0.93
CA LEU A 16 6.42 17.60 0.02
C LEU A 16 5.37 16.50 -0.14
N LEU A 17 4.10 16.86 -0.37
CA LEU A 17 3.01 15.90 -0.56
C LEU A 17 3.15 15.09 -1.86
N GLU A 18 3.69 15.68 -2.93
CA GLU A 18 3.94 14.98 -4.20
C GLU A 18 5.26 14.17 -4.21
N HIS A 19 6.12 14.35 -3.22
CA HIS A 19 7.40 13.62 -3.10
C HIS A 19 7.53 12.91 -1.73
N PRO A 20 6.59 12.01 -1.38
CA PRO A 20 6.68 11.26 -0.14
C PRO A 20 7.91 10.33 -0.17
N GLN A 21 8.40 9.98 1.01
CA GLN A 21 9.53 9.08 1.21
C GLN A 21 10.85 9.50 0.52
N GLN A 22 10.94 10.71 -0.04
CA GLN A 22 12.14 11.26 -0.66
C GLN A 22 12.85 12.24 0.28
N LEU A 23 14.17 12.09 0.43
CA LEU A 23 14.99 13.07 1.13
C LEU A 23 15.28 14.26 0.21
N ILE A 24 14.78 15.43 0.58
CA ILE A 24 14.94 16.68 -0.17
C ILE A 24 15.98 17.55 0.55
N PRO A 25 17.13 17.86 -0.08
CA PRO A 25 18.13 18.73 0.53
C PRO A 25 17.58 20.12 0.83
N LEU A 26 17.95 20.72 1.97
CA LEU A 26 17.54 22.11 2.27
C LEU A 26 18.06 23.12 1.25
N THR A 27 19.17 22.81 0.55
CA THR A 27 19.71 23.63 -0.55
C THR A 27 18.73 23.73 -1.70
N PHE A 28 17.95 22.68 -2.00
CA PHE A 28 16.96 22.70 -3.07
C PHE A 28 15.93 23.83 -2.87
N PHE A 29 15.30 23.89 -1.69
CA PHE A 29 14.33 24.96 -1.38
C PHE A 29 14.99 26.33 -1.23
N ALA A 30 16.21 26.40 -0.69
CA ALA A 30 16.95 27.65 -0.55
C ALA A 30 17.24 28.28 -1.92
N GLU A 31 17.64 27.48 -2.91
CA GLU A 31 17.89 27.90 -4.28
C GLU A 31 16.59 28.23 -5.01
N LEU A 32 15.59 27.34 -4.93
CA LEU A 32 14.28 27.51 -5.58
C LEU A 32 13.60 28.83 -5.18
N TYR A 33 13.59 29.14 -3.88
CA TYR A 33 12.94 30.35 -3.37
C TYR A 33 13.89 31.53 -3.16
N GLN A 34 15.17 31.39 -3.54
CA GLN A 34 16.22 32.41 -3.34
C GLN A 34 16.23 32.95 -1.90
N SER A 35 16.18 32.04 -0.93
CA SER A 35 16.01 32.33 0.50
C SER A 35 17.09 31.64 1.34
N ALA A 36 17.42 32.22 2.49
CA ALA A 36 18.41 31.62 3.40
C ALA A 36 17.91 30.28 3.97
N LYS A 37 18.82 29.33 4.22
CA LYS A 37 18.49 28.02 4.81
C LYS A 37 17.79 28.14 6.18
N SER A 38 18.10 29.18 6.96
CA SER A 38 17.40 29.46 8.22
C SER A 38 15.93 29.77 8.00
N SER A 39 15.59 30.61 7.01
CA SER A 39 14.21 30.90 6.65
C SER A 39 13.47 29.67 6.13
N ILE A 40 14.13 28.81 5.35
CA ILE A 40 13.56 27.53 4.92
C ILE A 40 13.28 26.63 6.12
N SER A 41 14.19 26.58 7.10
CA SER A 41 14.02 25.75 8.30
C SER A 41 12.85 26.23 9.16
N GLU A 42 12.65 27.54 9.28
CA GLU A 42 11.48 28.11 9.95
C GLU A 42 10.18 27.75 9.21
N ASP A 43 10.17 27.83 7.87
CA ASP A 43 9.02 27.44 7.06
C ASP A 43 8.71 25.94 7.19
N LEU A 44 9.74 25.08 7.15
CA LEU A 44 9.59 23.63 7.37
C LEU A 44 9.08 23.30 8.77
N SER A 45 9.44 24.08 9.79
CA SER A 45 8.93 23.87 11.16
C SER A 45 7.41 24.12 11.20
N ILE A 46 6.92 25.16 10.55
CA ILE A 46 5.47 25.42 10.42
C ILE A 46 4.77 24.26 9.70
N VAL A 47 5.35 23.80 8.58
CA VAL A 47 4.77 22.68 7.81
C VAL A 47 4.75 21.41 8.64
N LYS A 48 5.83 21.11 9.38
CA LYS A 48 5.92 19.96 10.29
C LYS A 48 4.80 20.00 11.33
N ASP A 49 4.71 21.10 12.08
CA ASP A 49 3.72 21.24 13.16
C ASP A 49 2.30 21.08 12.60
N THR A 50 2.03 21.69 11.43
CA THR A 50 0.74 21.57 10.73
C THR A 50 0.47 20.12 10.29
N PHE A 51 1.47 19.42 9.75
CA PHE A 51 1.31 18.05 9.26
C PHE A 51 1.01 17.08 10.41
N GLU A 52 1.71 17.24 11.52
CA GLU A 52 1.56 16.40 12.71
C GLU A 52 0.22 16.68 13.40
N GLU A 53 -0.14 17.94 13.63
CA GLU A 53 -1.41 18.32 14.28
C GLU A 53 -2.63 17.89 13.45
N ARG A 54 -2.54 17.96 12.12
CA ARG A 54 -3.64 17.59 11.22
C ARG A 54 -3.65 16.11 10.84
N GLY A 55 -2.71 15.30 11.32
CA GLY A 55 -2.61 13.88 10.94
C GLY A 55 -2.30 13.67 9.45
N ILE A 56 -1.65 14.63 8.80
CA ILE A 56 -1.22 14.53 7.40
C ILE A 56 -0.05 13.56 7.29
N GLY A 57 0.90 13.62 8.22
CA GLY A 57 2.03 12.71 8.29
C GLY A 57 3.16 13.32 9.11
N LEU A 58 4.36 12.75 8.99
CA LEU A 58 5.54 13.23 9.71
C LEU A 58 6.47 13.95 8.76
N LEU A 59 7.09 15.03 9.24
CA LEU A 59 8.14 15.73 8.51
C LEU A 59 9.46 15.57 9.25
N VAL A 60 10.30 14.65 8.76
CA VAL A 60 11.57 14.28 9.40
C VAL A 60 12.70 15.12 8.83
N THR A 61 13.48 15.74 9.70
CA THR A 61 14.70 16.47 9.32
C THR A 61 15.93 15.61 9.58
N VAL A 62 16.76 15.46 8.55
CA VAL A 62 18.07 14.81 8.65
C VAL A 62 19.14 15.91 8.74
N PRO A 63 19.94 15.97 9.82
CA PRO A 63 20.96 16.99 9.98
C PRO A 63 22.18 16.74 9.08
N GLY A 64 22.99 17.79 8.88
CA GLY A 64 24.26 17.72 8.15
C GLY A 64 24.22 18.25 6.71
N ALA A 65 25.37 18.29 6.05
CA ALA A 65 25.53 18.89 4.71
C ALA A 65 24.82 18.10 3.60
N ALA A 66 24.75 16.77 3.74
CA ALA A 66 23.94 15.87 2.90
C ALA A 66 22.54 15.62 3.49
N GLY A 67 22.19 16.34 4.55
CA GLY A 67 20.90 16.26 5.21
C GLY A 67 19.80 16.97 4.41
N GLY A 68 18.60 16.97 4.97
CA GLY A 68 17.42 17.39 4.24
C GLY A 68 16.15 17.27 5.07
N VAL A 69 15.04 17.33 4.37
CA VAL A 69 13.71 17.05 4.92
C VAL A 69 13.07 15.90 4.14
N LYS A 70 12.34 15.04 4.83
CA LYS A 70 11.63 13.91 4.26
C LYS A 70 10.20 13.89 4.80
N TYR A 71 9.23 13.91 3.90
CA TYR A 71 7.83 13.67 4.27
C TYR A 71 7.56 12.16 4.34
N ILE A 72 7.02 11.72 5.48
CA ILE A 72 6.64 10.33 5.72
C ILE A 72 5.11 10.30 5.88
N PRO A 73 4.37 9.60 4.99
CA PRO A 73 2.93 9.47 5.16
C PRO A 73 2.65 8.62 6.40
N LYS A 74 2.04 9.25 7.40
CA LYS A 74 1.54 8.59 8.60
C LYS A 74 0.06 8.93 8.77
N MET A 75 -0.70 7.97 9.25
CA MET A 75 -2.13 8.14 9.55
C MET A 75 -2.35 7.86 11.04
N PRO A 76 -3.00 8.76 11.79
CA PRO A 76 -3.40 8.51 13.18
C PRO A 76 -4.32 7.29 13.29
N GLU A 77 -4.27 6.59 14.42
CA GLU A 77 -5.06 5.37 14.64
C GLU A 77 -6.57 5.61 14.47
N GLU A 78 -7.07 6.74 14.94
CA GLU A 78 -8.47 7.15 14.80
C GLU A 78 -8.88 7.26 13.33
N ALA A 79 -8.03 7.88 12.50
CA ALA A 79 -8.28 8.00 11.06
C ALA A 79 -8.20 6.64 10.34
N VAL A 80 -7.32 5.72 10.80
CA VAL A 80 -7.30 4.35 10.30
C VAL A 80 -8.62 3.63 10.63
N LYS A 81 -9.09 3.75 11.88
CA LYS A 81 -10.37 3.17 12.31
C LYS A 81 -11.55 3.72 11.51
N GLU A 82 -11.55 5.01 11.17
CA GLU A 82 -12.58 5.58 10.29
C GLU A 82 -12.61 4.92 8.90
N VAL A 83 -11.44 4.69 8.29
CA VAL A 83 -11.36 3.95 7.00
C VAL A 83 -11.88 2.52 7.15
N MET A 84 -11.48 1.82 8.22
CA MET A 84 -11.93 0.44 8.48
C MET A 84 -13.45 0.39 8.72
N GLN A 85 -14.01 1.34 9.46
CA GLN A 85 -15.46 1.43 9.71
C GLN A 85 -16.25 1.71 8.43
N GLU A 86 -15.75 2.57 7.55
CA GLU A 86 -16.34 2.79 6.23
C GLU A 86 -16.33 1.51 5.39
N LEU A 87 -15.19 0.81 5.33
CA LEU A 87 -15.07 -0.47 4.62
C LEU A 87 -16.03 -1.52 5.20
N LEU A 88 -16.12 -1.63 6.53
CA LEU A 88 -17.04 -2.55 7.21
C LEU A 88 -18.49 -2.25 6.87
N LYS A 89 -18.87 -0.97 6.91
CA LYS A 89 -20.22 -0.53 6.56
C LYS A 89 -20.52 -0.88 5.10
N GLU A 90 -19.65 -0.52 4.17
CA GLU A 90 -19.84 -0.79 2.75
C GLU A 90 -19.90 -2.30 2.47
N LEU A 91 -18.95 -3.09 2.98
CA LEU A 91 -18.88 -4.52 2.72
C LEU A 91 -20.00 -5.33 3.39
N SER A 92 -20.68 -4.77 4.41
CA SER A 92 -21.78 -5.43 5.11
C SER A 92 -23.09 -5.49 4.30
N HIS A 93 -23.19 -4.74 3.20
CA HIS A 93 -24.37 -4.74 2.35
C HIS A 93 -24.59 -6.11 1.69
N SER A 94 -25.78 -6.70 1.90
CA SER A 94 -26.10 -8.08 1.50
C SER A 94 -26.23 -8.30 -0.01
N ASP A 95 -26.34 -7.23 -0.81
CA ASP A 95 -26.28 -7.26 -2.28
C ASP A 95 -24.86 -7.51 -2.81
N ARG A 96 -23.83 -7.30 -1.97
CA ARG A 96 -22.44 -7.63 -2.30
C ARG A 96 -22.14 -9.13 -2.23
N LEU A 97 -23.02 -9.94 -1.64
CA LEU A 97 -22.77 -11.38 -1.50
C LEU A 97 -22.82 -12.10 -2.86
N LEU A 98 -21.75 -12.83 -3.19
CA LEU A 98 -21.58 -13.63 -4.39
C LEU A 98 -21.47 -15.14 -4.06
N PRO A 99 -21.79 -16.03 -5.01
CA PRO A 99 -21.69 -17.48 -4.81
C PRO A 99 -20.27 -17.92 -4.43
N GLY A 100 -20.15 -18.82 -3.45
CA GLY A 100 -18.88 -19.32 -2.93
C GLY A 100 -18.31 -18.51 -1.75
N GLY A 101 -19.15 -17.69 -1.11
CA GLY A 101 -18.78 -16.84 0.02
C GLY A 101 -17.89 -15.64 -0.34
N TYR A 102 -17.97 -15.14 -1.58
CA TYR A 102 -17.20 -13.96 -2.00
C TYR A 102 -18.01 -12.68 -1.86
N LEU A 103 -17.30 -11.55 -1.77
CA LEU A 103 -17.91 -10.22 -1.77
C LEU A 103 -17.62 -9.49 -3.08
N PHE A 104 -18.62 -8.78 -3.58
CA PHE A 104 -18.47 -7.83 -4.66
C PHE A 104 -17.82 -6.56 -4.12
N MET A 105 -16.54 -6.37 -4.50
CA MET A 105 -15.72 -5.23 -4.08
C MET A 105 -15.30 -4.33 -5.25
N THR A 106 -15.78 -4.60 -6.47
CA THR A 106 -15.23 -3.98 -7.69
C THR A 106 -15.43 -2.46 -7.71
N ASP A 107 -16.57 -1.98 -7.21
CA ASP A 107 -16.90 -0.57 -7.05
C ASP A 107 -15.99 0.10 -6.01
N LEU A 108 -15.74 -0.55 -4.88
CA LEU A 108 -14.85 -0.04 -3.83
C LEU A 108 -13.40 0.06 -4.32
N LEU A 109 -12.91 -0.99 -4.98
CA LEU A 109 -11.57 -1.02 -5.60
C LEU A 109 -11.42 -0.01 -6.76
N GLY A 110 -12.54 0.39 -7.35
CA GLY A 110 -12.59 1.41 -8.40
C GLY A 110 -12.72 2.84 -7.87
N ASN A 111 -12.95 3.04 -6.57
CA ASN A 111 -13.10 4.36 -5.95
C ASN A 111 -11.72 4.96 -5.61
N PRO A 112 -11.27 6.03 -6.32
CA PRO A 112 -9.94 6.58 -6.12
C PRO A 112 -9.73 7.21 -4.73
N GLU A 113 -10.77 7.80 -4.16
CA GLU A 113 -10.69 8.45 -2.84
C GLU A 113 -10.49 7.41 -1.74
N LEU A 114 -11.32 6.36 -1.77
CA LEU A 114 -11.20 5.24 -0.84
C LEU A 114 -9.86 4.52 -1.00
N MET A 115 -9.45 4.22 -2.24
CA MET A 115 -8.17 3.56 -2.50
C MET A 115 -6.98 4.41 -2.06
N ASN A 116 -7.01 5.74 -2.26
CA ASN A 116 -5.94 6.61 -1.77
C ASN A 116 -5.84 6.57 -0.23
N ARG A 117 -6.97 6.53 0.49
CA ARG A 117 -6.99 6.37 1.95
C ARG A 117 -6.48 5.00 2.39
N VAL A 118 -6.95 3.91 1.77
CA VAL A 118 -6.45 2.54 2.00
C VAL A 118 -4.94 2.45 1.75
N GLY A 119 -4.47 3.04 0.64
CA GLY A 119 -3.04 3.11 0.32
C GLY A 119 -2.25 3.82 1.41
N LYS A 120 -2.77 4.93 1.95
CA LYS A 120 -2.15 5.67 3.06
C LYS A 120 -2.16 4.88 4.37
N VAL A 121 -3.23 4.12 4.67
CA VAL A 121 -3.30 3.23 5.85
C VAL A 121 -2.16 2.22 5.83
N PHE A 122 -1.99 1.50 4.71
CA PHE A 122 -0.91 0.52 4.57
C PHE A 122 0.47 1.19 4.51
N ALA A 123 0.62 2.29 3.77
CA ALA A 123 1.88 3.03 3.77
C ALA A 123 2.28 3.48 5.19
N SER A 124 1.33 3.90 6.03
CA SER A 124 1.55 4.23 7.44
C SER A 124 2.01 3.03 8.28
N ALA A 125 1.50 1.83 8.01
CA ALA A 125 1.92 0.60 8.70
C ALA A 125 3.33 0.12 8.29
N PHE A 126 3.75 0.47 7.07
CA PHE A 126 5.00 -0.01 6.49
C PHE A 126 6.07 1.09 6.33
N CYS A 127 5.81 2.33 6.75
CA CYS A 127 6.70 3.47 6.49
C CYS A 127 8.07 3.37 7.19
N ASP A 128 8.18 2.55 8.24
CA ASP A 128 9.41 2.26 8.97
C ASP A 128 10.19 1.07 8.39
N LYS A 129 9.63 0.36 7.40
CA LYS A 129 10.30 -0.72 6.66
C LYS A 129 10.92 -0.19 5.38
N GLU A 130 12.07 -0.74 5.00
CA GLU A 130 12.65 -0.49 3.69
C GLU A 130 11.92 -1.34 2.64
N ILE A 131 11.23 -0.66 1.72
CA ILE A 131 10.48 -1.28 0.63
C ILE A 131 10.99 -0.67 -0.67
N ASP A 132 11.31 -1.51 -1.65
CA ASP A 132 11.80 -1.08 -2.96
C ASP A 132 10.74 -1.23 -4.06
N VAL A 133 9.72 -2.07 -3.85
CA VAL A 133 8.70 -2.38 -4.84
C VAL A 133 7.44 -2.96 -4.19
N ILE A 134 6.27 -2.60 -4.74
CA ILE A 134 4.98 -3.25 -4.40
C ILE A 134 4.69 -4.35 -5.42
N MET A 135 4.33 -5.54 -4.95
CA MET A 135 3.96 -6.66 -5.81
C MET A 135 2.52 -7.08 -5.57
N THR A 136 1.78 -7.34 -6.65
CA THR A 136 0.43 -7.91 -6.58
C THR A 136 0.18 -8.85 -7.77
N VAL A 137 -0.91 -9.62 -7.71
CA VAL A 137 -1.36 -10.45 -8.82
C VAL A 137 -2.52 -9.78 -9.56
N ALA A 138 -2.52 -9.87 -10.88
CA ALA A 138 -3.61 -9.34 -11.68
C ALA A 138 -4.96 -10.01 -11.31
N THR A 139 -6.07 -9.27 -11.23
CA THR A 139 -6.26 -7.86 -11.64
C THR A 139 -6.69 -6.92 -10.52
N LYS A 140 -7.44 -7.39 -9.53
CA LYS A 140 -8.14 -6.55 -8.55
C LYS A 140 -7.19 -5.81 -7.60
N GLY A 141 -6.16 -6.49 -7.12
CA GLY A 141 -5.12 -5.92 -6.25
C GLY A 141 -4.27 -4.80 -6.86
N ILE A 142 -4.33 -4.57 -8.18
CA ILE A 142 -3.55 -3.52 -8.87
C ILE A 142 -3.91 -2.12 -8.34
N SER A 143 -5.19 -1.88 -8.06
CA SER A 143 -5.68 -0.59 -7.52
C SER A 143 -5.04 -0.27 -6.15
N ILE A 144 -5.08 -1.25 -5.24
CA ILE A 144 -4.48 -1.17 -3.91
C ILE A 144 -2.97 -1.01 -4.02
N ALA A 145 -2.30 -1.83 -4.85
CA ALA A 145 -0.87 -1.78 -5.05
C ALA A 145 -0.40 -0.38 -5.51
N HIS A 146 -1.10 0.21 -6.47
CA HIS A 146 -0.76 1.55 -6.95
C HIS A 146 -1.00 2.63 -5.89
N ALA A 147 -2.07 2.51 -5.11
CA ALA A 147 -2.35 3.45 -4.03
C ALA A 147 -1.27 3.40 -2.93
N ILE A 148 -0.84 2.20 -2.52
CA ILE A 148 0.27 2.03 -1.55
C ILE A 148 1.57 2.60 -2.14
N ALA A 149 1.89 2.21 -3.38
CA ALA A 149 3.09 2.63 -4.09
C ALA A 149 3.21 4.15 -4.21
N ARG A 150 2.11 4.87 -4.45
CA ARG A 150 2.10 6.34 -4.49
C ARG A 150 2.57 6.96 -3.18
N HIS A 151 2.11 6.44 -2.04
CA HIS A 151 2.50 6.96 -0.72
C HIS A 151 3.92 6.51 -0.33
N LEU A 152 4.33 5.30 -0.67
CA LEU A 152 5.68 4.81 -0.39
C LEU A 152 6.74 5.28 -1.40
N ASN A 153 6.32 5.88 -2.52
CA ASN A 153 7.16 6.35 -3.61
C ASN A 153 8.06 5.25 -4.20
N VAL A 154 7.45 4.11 -4.52
CA VAL A 154 8.13 2.92 -5.09
C VAL A 154 7.37 2.38 -6.31
N PRO A 155 8.02 1.66 -7.23
CA PRO A 155 7.35 1.04 -8.37
C PRO A 155 6.36 -0.07 -7.97
N VAL A 156 5.49 -0.43 -8.92
CA VAL A 156 4.57 -1.58 -8.82
C VAL A 156 4.97 -2.65 -9.83
N VAL A 157 4.98 -3.90 -9.38
CA VAL A 157 5.14 -5.10 -10.20
C VAL A 157 3.86 -5.92 -10.16
N VAL A 158 3.36 -6.28 -11.35
CA VAL A 158 2.12 -7.04 -11.49
C VAL A 158 2.43 -8.44 -12.03
N VAL A 159 2.18 -9.44 -11.20
CA VAL A 159 2.24 -10.85 -11.55
C VAL A 159 1.04 -11.21 -12.42
N ARG A 160 1.27 -11.97 -13.49
CA ARG A 160 0.23 -12.47 -14.39
C ARG A 160 -0.12 -13.92 -14.09
N ARG A 161 -1.29 -14.36 -14.57
CA ARG A 161 -1.72 -15.77 -14.49
C ARG A 161 -1.40 -16.57 -15.76
N ASP A 162 -0.99 -15.87 -16.80
CA ASP A 162 -0.71 -16.38 -18.13
C ASP A 162 0.54 -15.67 -18.70
N ASN A 163 1.33 -16.41 -19.48
CA ASN A 163 2.47 -15.85 -20.18
C ASN A 163 2.00 -15.04 -21.40
N LYS A 164 2.64 -13.89 -21.65
CA LYS A 164 2.42 -13.09 -22.86
C LYS A 164 3.72 -12.95 -23.62
N VAL A 165 3.67 -13.15 -24.93
CA VAL A 165 4.85 -13.06 -25.82
C VAL A 165 5.60 -11.73 -25.68
N THR A 166 4.87 -10.65 -25.35
CA THR A 166 5.42 -9.31 -25.14
C THR A 166 6.32 -9.18 -23.90
N GLU A 167 6.35 -10.16 -23.00
CA GLU A 167 7.08 -10.11 -21.73
C GLU A 167 8.49 -10.74 -21.81
N GLY A 168 8.82 -11.40 -22.92
CA GLY A 168 10.13 -12.03 -23.12
C GLY A 168 10.36 -13.25 -22.21
N SER A 169 11.55 -13.34 -21.61
CA SER A 169 11.89 -14.45 -20.70
C SER A 169 11.17 -14.28 -19.37
N THR A 170 10.48 -15.33 -18.92
CA THR A 170 9.67 -15.32 -17.71
C THR A 170 10.10 -16.39 -16.73
N VAL A 171 9.79 -16.14 -15.45
CA VAL A 171 9.76 -17.14 -14.38
C VAL A 171 8.31 -17.52 -14.17
N SER A 172 8.05 -18.82 -14.00
CA SER A 172 6.70 -19.35 -13.76
C SER A 172 6.72 -20.29 -12.57
N ILE A 173 5.73 -20.16 -11.69
CA ILE A 173 5.52 -21.06 -10.56
C ILE A 173 4.08 -21.56 -10.56
N ASN A 174 3.85 -22.72 -9.96
CA ASN A 174 2.52 -23.25 -9.73
C ASN A 174 2.14 -23.06 -8.26
N TYR A 175 0.89 -22.69 -8.01
CA TYR A 175 0.34 -22.51 -6.66
C TYR A 175 -1.10 -23.00 -6.61
N VAL A 176 -1.59 -23.29 -5.41
CA VAL A 176 -3.00 -23.64 -5.20
C VAL A 176 -3.77 -22.39 -4.80
N SER A 177 -4.68 -21.95 -5.65
CA SER A 177 -5.54 -20.80 -5.33
C SER A 177 -6.59 -21.22 -4.30
N GLY A 178 -6.65 -20.51 -3.17
CA GLY A 178 -7.66 -20.76 -2.13
C GLY A 178 -9.10 -20.62 -2.65
N SER A 179 -9.29 -19.79 -3.68
CA SER A 179 -10.60 -19.52 -4.26
C SER A 179 -11.11 -20.65 -5.16
N SER A 180 -10.24 -21.18 -6.02
CA SER A 180 -10.62 -22.22 -7.00
C SER A 180 -10.29 -23.64 -6.54
N ARG A 181 -9.44 -23.82 -5.50
CA ARG A 181 -8.83 -25.09 -5.09
C ARG A 181 -8.19 -25.86 -6.26
N ARG A 182 -7.76 -25.14 -7.29
CA ARG A 182 -7.06 -25.67 -8.47
C ARG A 182 -5.64 -25.15 -8.49
N ILE A 183 -4.77 -25.93 -9.11
CA ILE A 183 -3.43 -25.48 -9.46
C ILE A 183 -3.57 -24.36 -10.50
N GLN A 184 -2.98 -23.21 -10.21
CA GLN A 184 -2.85 -22.08 -11.09
C GLN A 184 -1.37 -21.74 -11.25
N THR A 185 -1.05 -21.03 -12.33
CA THR A 185 0.32 -20.59 -12.61
C THR A 185 0.41 -19.09 -12.37
N MET A 186 1.51 -18.64 -11.78
CA MET A 186 1.92 -17.25 -11.74
C MET A 186 3.13 -17.06 -12.64
N VAL A 187 3.14 -15.98 -13.41
CA VAL A 187 4.19 -15.68 -14.37
C VAL A 187 4.64 -14.24 -14.19
N LEU A 188 5.96 -14.03 -14.17
CA LEU A 188 6.57 -12.71 -14.13
C LEU A 188 7.78 -12.64 -15.07
N SER A 189 7.94 -11.53 -15.78
CA SER A 189 9.11 -11.32 -16.63
C SER A 189 10.37 -11.17 -15.78
N LYS A 190 11.47 -11.78 -16.21
CA LYS A 190 12.80 -11.58 -15.58
C LYS A 190 13.26 -10.12 -15.58
N ARG A 191 12.64 -9.28 -16.42
CA ARG A 191 12.94 -7.84 -16.51
C ARG A 191 12.08 -6.98 -15.56
N SER A 192 11.02 -7.54 -14.98
CA SER A 192 10.07 -6.79 -14.16
C SER A 192 10.53 -6.59 -12.73
N MET A 193 11.51 -7.36 -12.25
CA MET A 193 11.98 -7.30 -10.87
C MET A 193 13.50 -7.47 -10.84
N GLN A 194 14.16 -6.67 -10.01
CA GLN A 194 15.61 -6.69 -9.82
C GLN A 194 15.94 -7.54 -8.59
N SER A 195 17.07 -8.26 -8.66
CA SER A 195 17.57 -9.06 -7.55
C SER A 195 17.89 -8.20 -6.33
N GLY A 196 17.62 -8.72 -5.13
CA GLY A 196 17.86 -8.06 -3.85
C GLY A 196 16.81 -7.04 -3.43
N GLN A 197 15.75 -6.82 -4.23
CA GLN A 197 14.67 -5.90 -3.85
C GLN A 197 13.88 -6.43 -2.64
N ARG A 198 13.47 -5.50 -1.77
CA ARG A 198 12.55 -5.74 -0.66
C ARG A 198 11.13 -5.44 -1.11
N VAL A 199 10.28 -6.45 -1.02
CA VAL A 199 8.97 -6.45 -1.67
C VAL A 199 7.85 -6.42 -0.64
N LEU A 200 6.96 -5.43 -0.77
CA LEU A 200 5.67 -5.45 -0.08
C LEU A 200 4.64 -6.09 -1.01
N ILE A 201 4.12 -7.25 -0.60
CA ILE A 201 3.06 -7.94 -1.35
C ILE A 201 1.70 -7.39 -0.93
N THR A 202 0.77 -7.24 -1.88
CA THR A 202 -0.60 -6.86 -1.59
C THR A 202 -1.63 -7.56 -2.46
N ASP A 203 -2.86 -7.73 -1.95
CA ASP A 203 -3.99 -8.33 -2.65
C ASP A 203 -5.33 -7.83 -2.10
N ASP A 204 -6.40 -7.98 -2.88
CA ASP A 204 -7.73 -7.53 -2.46
C ASP A 204 -8.40 -8.48 -1.46
N PHE A 205 -8.22 -9.80 -1.63
CA PHE A 205 -8.90 -10.79 -0.81
C PHE A 205 -8.00 -12.00 -0.50
N MET A 206 -7.72 -12.22 0.78
CA MET A 206 -6.97 -13.39 1.24
C MET A 206 -7.90 -14.42 1.88
N LYS A 207 -8.06 -15.57 1.19
CA LYS A 207 -8.82 -16.70 1.73
C LYS A 207 -7.97 -17.58 2.66
N VAL A 208 -7.11 -18.42 2.09
CA VAL A 208 -6.23 -19.36 2.83
C VAL A 208 -4.75 -18.96 2.74
N GLY A 209 -4.41 -17.94 1.94
CA GLY A 209 -3.03 -17.47 1.74
C GLY A 209 -2.26 -18.13 0.59
N GLY A 210 -2.86 -19.06 -0.17
CA GLY A 210 -2.17 -19.76 -1.26
C GLY A 210 -1.60 -18.84 -2.35
N THR A 211 -2.31 -17.76 -2.68
CA THR A 211 -1.83 -16.72 -3.61
C THR A 211 -0.61 -15.98 -3.05
N MET A 212 -0.61 -15.66 -1.75
CA MET A 212 0.51 -14.97 -1.10
C MET A 212 1.75 -15.87 -1.08
N ASN A 213 1.59 -17.15 -0.74
CA ASN A 213 2.69 -18.12 -0.78
C ASN A 213 3.20 -18.35 -2.20
N GLY A 214 2.31 -18.35 -3.21
CA GLY A 214 2.75 -18.30 -4.60
C GLY A 214 3.67 -17.09 -4.84
N MET A 215 3.21 -15.88 -4.55
CA MET A 215 4.05 -14.69 -4.74
C MET A 215 5.35 -14.74 -3.94
N LYS A 216 5.37 -15.26 -2.70
CA LYS A 216 6.61 -15.48 -1.93
C LYS A 216 7.58 -16.42 -2.65
N ASN A 217 7.13 -17.59 -3.09
CA ASN A 217 7.97 -18.53 -3.82
C ASN A 217 8.49 -17.91 -5.13
N LEU A 218 7.68 -17.06 -5.78
CA LEU A 218 8.12 -16.33 -6.96
C LEU A 218 9.21 -15.31 -6.62
N LEU A 219 9.19 -14.67 -5.44
CA LEU A 219 10.27 -13.76 -5.01
C LEU A 219 11.61 -14.48 -4.82
N GLU A 220 11.57 -15.72 -4.32
CA GLU A 220 12.78 -16.54 -4.13
C GLU A 220 13.51 -16.77 -5.47
N GLU A 221 12.78 -16.97 -6.57
CA GLU A 221 13.35 -17.12 -7.92
C GLU A 221 14.03 -15.84 -8.46
N PHE A 222 13.81 -14.69 -7.81
CA PHE A 222 14.45 -13.41 -8.14
C PHE A 222 15.48 -12.98 -7.10
N ASP A 223 15.78 -13.80 -6.08
CA ASP A 223 16.62 -13.42 -4.93
C ASP A 223 16.10 -12.15 -4.22
N CYS A 224 14.78 -12.00 -4.14
CA CYS A 224 14.12 -10.87 -3.49
C CYS A 224 13.67 -11.23 -2.07
N THR A 225 13.58 -10.23 -1.20
CA THR A 225 13.17 -10.42 0.20
C THR A 225 11.75 -9.91 0.41
N LEU A 226 10.94 -10.67 1.15
CA LEU A 226 9.62 -10.21 1.58
C LEU A 226 9.75 -9.16 2.72
N ALA A 227 9.27 -7.94 2.48
CA ALA A 227 9.22 -6.88 3.49
C ALA A 227 7.93 -6.92 4.33
N GLY A 228 6.84 -7.43 3.75
CA GLY A 228 5.55 -7.58 4.41
C GLY A 228 4.43 -7.94 3.44
N ILE A 229 3.23 -8.12 4.00
CA ILE A 229 2.01 -8.43 3.27
C ILE A 229 0.88 -7.51 3.74
N ALA A 230 0.15 -6.92 2.79
CA ALA A 230 -0.98 -6.03 3.03
C ALA A 230 -2.22 -6.52 2.27
N VAL A 231 -3.29 -6.92 2.95
CA VAL A 231 -4.50 -7.43 2.30
C VAL A 231 -5.72 -6.61 2.69
N LEU A 232 -6.58 -6.23 1.74
CA LEU A 232 -7.74 -5.41 2.07
C LEU A 232 -8.73 -6.20 2.95
N VAL A 233 -9.08 -7.41 2.52
CA VAL A 233 -9.98 -8.30 3.24
C VAL A 233 -9.32 -9.67 3.43
N GLU A 234 -9.38 -10.19 4.65
CA GLU A 234 -9.05 -11.59 4.96
C GLU A 234 -10.31 -12.39 5.30
N ALA A 235 -10.29 -13.70 5.09
CA ALA A 235 -11.36 -14.60 5.52
C ALA A 235 -10.96 -15.39 6.76
N GLU A 236 -11.87 -15.51 7.72
CA GLU A 236 -11.68 -16.34 8.91
C GLU A 236 -11.62 -17.82 8.53
N HIS A 237 -10.52 -18.47 8.89
CA HIS A 237 -10.30 -19.90 8.70
C HIS A 237 -9.78 -20.50 10.02
N LEU A 238 -10.39 -21.61 10.44
CA LEU A 238 -10.17 -22.24 11.74
C LEU A 238 -8.92 -23.13 11.79
N ASP A 239 -8.54 -23.78 10.67
CA ASP A 239 -7.54 -24.87 10.71
C ASP A 239 -6.35 -24.73 9.75
N GLU A 240 -6.41 -23.83 8.75
CA GLU A 240 -5.34 -23.69 7.75
C GLU A 240 -5.09 -22.21 7.42
N ARG A 241 -3.99 -21.65 7.94
CA ARG A 241 -3.40 -20.40 7.44
C ARG A 241 -2.00 -20.68 6.93
N LEU A 242 -1.73 -20.21 5.72
CA LEU A 242 -0.46 -20.42 5.04
C LEU A 242 0.55 -19.27 5.24
N VAL A 243 0.12 -18.18 5.90
CA VAL A 243 0.86 -16.95 6.11
C VAL A 243 0.54 -16.40 7.50
N ASP A 244 1.57 -16.09 8.28
CA ASP A 244 1.40 -15.62 9.67
C ASP A 244 1.61 -14.10 9.84
N ASP A 245 2.55 -13.49 9.10
CA ASP A 245 2.87 -12.06 9.21
C ASP A 245 2.28 -11.27 8.02
N TYR A 246 1.13 -10.63 8.27
CA TYR A 246 0.42 -9.76 7.32
C TYR A 246 -0.46 -8.75 8.07
N TYR A 247 -0.78 -7.64 7.41
CA TYR A 247 -1.81 -6.71 7.85
C TYR A 247 -3.06 -6.81 6.99
N SER A 248 -4.23 -6.83 7.63
CA SER A 248 -5.56 -6.81 7.03
C SER A 248 -6.39 -5.64 7.57
N LEU A 249 -7.28 -5.08 6.75
CA LEU A 249 -8.20 -4.02 7.21
C LEU A 249 -9.55 -4.56 7.62
N VAL A 250 -10.04 -5.60 6.94
CA VAL A 250 -11.33 -6.22 7.24
C VAL A 250 -11.17 -7.73 7.33
N LYS A 251 -11.81 -8.33 8.34
CA LYS A 251 -11.94 -9.77 8.50
C LYS A 251 -13.37 -10.19 8.22
N LEU A 252 -13.53 -11.07 7.23
CA LEU A 252 -14.77 -11.76 6.91
C LEU A 252 -14.90 -13.00 7.79
N LYS A 253 -15.77 -12.93 8.80
CA LYS A 253 -15.96 -14.01 9.79
C LYS A 253 -16.83 -15.14 9.25
N GLU A 254 -18.03 -14.77 8.85
CA GLU A 254 -19.05 -15.73 8.41
C GLU A 254 -19.87 -15.14 7.27
N VAL A 255 -20.26 -16.03 6.36
CA VAL A 255 -21.14 -15.71 5.25
C VAL A 255 -22.22 -16.78 5.19
N ASN A 256 -23.48 -16.36 5.26
CA ASN A 256 -24.61 -17.24 5.06
C ASN A 256 -25.33 -16.88 3.76
N GLU A 257 -25.13 -17.71 2.74
CA GLU A 257 -25.74 -17.50 1.42
C GLU A 257 -27.26 -17.63 1.42
N LYS A 258 -27.82 -18.46 2.33
CA LYS A 258 -29.28 -18.67 2.41
C LYS A 258 -29.98 -17.46 3.01
N ASP A 259 -29.43 -16.96 4.11
CA ASP A 259 -30.00 -15.83 4.86
C ASP A 259 -29.49 -14.48 4.35
N ARG A 260 -28.56 -14.51 3.38
CA ARG A 260 -27.87 -13.34 2.80
C ARG A 260 -27.24 -12.44 3.87
N THR A 261 -26.64 -13.04 4.89
CA THR A 261 -25.96 -12.31 5.96
C THR A 261 -24.44 -12.38 5.80
N ILE A 262 -23.78 -11.29 6.17
CA ILE A 262 -22.32 -11.12 6.11
C ILE A 262 -21.89 -10.65 7.49
N ALA A 263 -21.03 -11.42 8.16
CA ALA A 263 -20.42 -11.05 9.43
C ALA A 263 -18.99 -10.58 9.20
N LEU A 264 -18.72 -9.33 9.55
CA LEU A 264 -17.42 -8.69 9.40
C LEU A 264 -16.89 -8.21 10.76
N SER A 265 -15.57 -8.09 10.87
CA SER A 265 -14.90 -7.32 11.92
C SER A 265 -13.68 -6.60 11.39
N GLU A 266 -13.10 -5.75 12.22
CA GLU A 266 -11.76 -5.21 11.99
C GLU A 266 -10.75 -6.33 11.71
N GLY A 267 -9.82 -6.05 10.79
CA GLY A 267 -8.66 -6.88 10.52
C GLY A 267 -7.60 -6.80 11.63
N ASN A 268 -6.39 -7.26 11.35
CA ASN A 268 -5.28 -7.34 12.32
C ASN A 268 -4.28 -6.17 12.19
N TYR A 269 -4.74 -4.99 11.75
CA TYR A 269 -3.90 -3.80 11.61
C TYR A 269 -3.25 -3.34 12.94
N PHE A 270 -3.98 -3.51 14.06
CA PHE A 270 -3.57 -3.09 15.40
C PHE A 270 -3.02 -4.25 16.24
#